data_AF-A0A9Q0DVB8-F1
#
_entry.id   AF-A0A9Q0DVB8-F1
#
_cell.length_a   1.000
_cell.length_b   1.000
_cell.length_c   1.000
_cell.angle_alpha   90.00
_cell.angle_beta   90.00
_cell.angle_gamma   90.00
#
_symmetry.space_group_name_H-M   'P 1'
#
loop_
_entity.id
_entity.type
_entity.pdbx_description
1 polymer ?
#
loop_
_entity_poly.entity_id
_entity_poly.type
_entity_poly.pdbx_seq_one_letter_code
_entity_poly.pdbx_strand_id
1 'polypeptide(L)'
;MRRSSGSLSTVSPATSQADVKFVLFFDCSNEVCIDRCLERGKSSGRTDDNRESLQKRIQTYLQSTRPIIDQHEKQGKVQTVDASRNVDEVFVDVKVILDKEG
;
A
#
# COMPACT_ATOMS: atom_id res chain seq x y z
N MET A 1 25.95 -54.05 -15.49
CA MET A 1 25.54 -53.40 -14.23
C MET A 1 26.06 -51.96 -14.22
N ARG A 2 25.40 -51.01 -14.92
CA ARG A 2 25.78 -49.58 -14.91
C ARG A 2 24.84 -48.84 -13.96
N ARG A 3 25.36 -48.33 -12.85
CA ARG A 3 24.61 -47.44 -11.94
C ARG A 3 24.58 -46.06 -12.58
N SER A 4 23.40 -45.62 -13.03
CA SER A 4 23.18 -44.25 -13.47
C SER A 4 23.25 -43.32 -12.27
N SER A 5 24.16 -42.36 -12.33
CA SER A 5 24.22 -41.18 -11.47
C SER A 5 22.92 -40.39 -11.60
N GLY A 6 22.04 -40.48 -10.61
CA GLY A 6 20.93 -39.56 -10.45
C GLY A 6 21.49 -38.19 -10.06
N SER A 7 21.35 -37.22 -10.96
CA SER A 7 21.58 -35.81 -10.66
C SER A 7 20.53 -35.36 -9.64
N LEU A 8 20.98 -34.85 -8.49
CA LEU A 8 20.13 -34.14 -7.55
C LEU A 8 19.65 -32.86 -8.24
N SER A 9 18.44 -32.89 -8.79
CA SER A 9 17.71 -31.67 -9.14
C SER A 9 17.30 -30.98 -7.85
N THR A 10 17.90 -29.81 -7.62
CA THR A 10 17.54 -28.89 -6.54
C THR A 10 16.06 -28.52 -6.67
N VAL A 11 15.25 -28.93 -5.70
CA VAL A 11 13.88 -28.43 -5.56
C VAL A 11 14.00 -26.97 -5.13
N SER A 12 13.80 -26.05 -6.08
CA SER A 12 13.66 -24.62 -5.76
C SER A 12 12.40 -24.45 -4.91
N PRO A 13 12.44 -23.71 -3.79
CA PRO A 13 11.26 -23.49 -2.97
C PRO A 13 10.27 -22.69 -3.81
N ALA A 14 9.11 -23.27 -4.09
CA ALA A 14 7.99 -22.55 -4.67
C ALA A 14 7.47 -21.54 -3.62
N THR A 15 8.07 -20.35 -3.58
CA THR A 15 7.44 -19.20 -2.98
C THR A 15 6.22 -18.89 -3.83
N SER A 16 5.01 -19.09 -3.31
CA SER A 16 3.78 -18.63 -3.95
C SER A 16 3.81 -17.10 -3.96
N GLN A 17 4.45 -16.53 -4.98
CA GLN A 17 4.58 -15.10 -5.13
C GLN A 17 3.22 -14.60 -5.61
N ALA A 18 2.53 -13.82 -4.77
CA ALA A 18 1.27 -13.20 -5.16
C ALA A 18 1.50 -12.34 -6.42
N ASP A 19 0.67 -12.53 -7.46
CA ASP A 19 0.72 -11.69 -8.65
C ASP A 19 0.12 -10.31 -8.32
N VAL A 20 0.98 -9.38 -7.93
CA VAL A 20 0.60 -7.99 -7.69
C VAL A 20 0.46 -7.30 -9.05
N LYS A 21 -0.79 -7.05 -9.46
CA LYS A 21 -1.12 -6.30 -10.68
C LYS A 21 -0.59 -4.87 -10.61
N PHE A 22 -1.08 -4.12 -9.61
CA PHE A 22 -0.63 -2.76 -9.32
C PHE A 22 -0.93 -2.42 -7.85
N VAL A 23 -0.38 -1.30 -7.40
CA VAL A 23 -0.58 -0.71 -6.08
C VAL A 23 -1.38 0.58 -6.27
N LEU A 24 -2.57 0.64 -5.68
CA LEU A 24 -3.35 1.87 -5.62
C LEU A 24 -2.86 2.70 -4.44
N PHE A 25 -2.24 3.85 -4.73
CA PHE A 25 -1.64 4.72 -3.73
C PHE A 25 -2.47 6.00 -3.56
N PHE A 26 -3.06 6.19 -2.38
CA PHE A 26 -3.76 7.43 -2.03
C PHE A 26 -2.78 8.43 -1.44
N ASP A 27 -2.47 9.47 -2.20
CA ASP A 27 -1.59 10.55 -1.76
C ASP A 27 -2.40 11.68 -1.12
N CYS A 28 -1.98 12.11 0.06
CA CYS A 28 -2.64 13.17 0.81
C CYS A 28 -1.63 13.79 1.77
N SER A 29 -1.72 15.10 1.98
CA SER A 29 -0.85 15.77 2.94
C SER A 29 -1.04 15.23 4.36
N ASN A 30 0.04 15.24 5.14
CA ASN A 30 0.03 14.79 6.53
C ASN A 30 -0.99 15.58 7.37
N GLU A 31 -1.14 16.87 7.10
CA GLU A 31 -2.07 17.74 7.82
C GLU A 31 -3.52 17.31 7.60
N VAL A 32 -3.93 17.09 6.35
CA VAL A 32 -5.29 16.61 6.03
C VAL A 32 -5.54 15.22 6.60
N CYS A 33 -4.53 14.33 6.59
CA CYS A 33 -4.63 13.01 7.22
C CYS A 33 -4.85 13.11 8.73
N ILE A 34 -4.12 14.00 9.41
CA ILE A 34 -4.25 14.22 10.85
C ILE A 34 -5.63 14.78 11.18
N ASP A 35 -6.07 15.81 10.47
CA ASP A 35 -7.36 16.46 10.72
C ASP A 35 -8.53 15.47 10.54
N ARG A 36 -8.51 14.69 9.46
CA ARG A 36 -9.52 13.64 9.23
C ARG A 36 -9.53 12.59 10.34
N CYS A 37 -8.36 12.19 10.85
CA CYS A 37 -8.28 11.22 11.94
C CYS A 37 -8.73 11.82 13.29
N LEU A 38 -8.44 13.09 13.55
CA LEU A 38 -8.89 13.80 14.75
C LEU A 38 -10.41 13.96 14.77
N GLU A 39 -11.02 14.34 13.63
CA GLU A 39 -12.48 14.40 13.52
C GLU A 39 -13.14 13.03 13.74
N ARG A 40 -12.52 11.96 13.24
CA ARG A 40 -12.96 10.59 13.53
C ARG A 40 -12.83 10.25 15.02
N GLY A 41 -11.75 10.66 15.67
CA GLY A 41 -11.53 10.44 17.11
C GLY A 41 -12.65 11.02 17.98
N LYS A 42 -13.19 12.20 17.60
CA LYS A 42 -14.29 12.87 18.33
C LYS A 42 -15.60 12.07 18.35
N SER A 43 -15.88 11.30 17.31
CA SER A 43 -17.15 10.57 17.13
C SER A 43 -17.04 9.07 17.34
N SER A 44 -15.84 8.49 17.25
CA SER A 44 -15.63 7.03 17.26
C SER A 44 -15.31 6.42 18.63
N GLY A 45 -15.02 7.24 19.65
CA GLY A 45 -14.60 6.74 20.98
C GLY A 45 -13.18 6.14 21.00
N ARG A 46 -12.40 6.34 19.93
CA ARG A 46 -11.01 5.87 19.84
C ARG A 46 -10.08 6.76 20.66
N THR A 47 -9.48 6.20 21.70
CA THR A 47 -8.51 6.88 22.58
C THR A 47 -7.14 7.08 21.92
N ASP A 48 -6.87 6.36 20.83
CA ASP A 48 -5.62 6.41 20.06
C ASP A 48 -5.61 7.44 18.92
N ASP A 49 -6.76 8.03 18.56
CA ASP A 49 -6.86 9.12 17.57
C ASP A 49 -6.48 10.47 18.23
N ASN A 50 -5.27 10.54 18.78
CA ASN A 50 -4.66 11.76 19.32
C ASN A 50 -3.45 12.20 18.49
N ARG A 51 -3.07 13.47 18.57
CA ARG A 51 -2.02 14.06 17.71
C ARG A 51 -0.69 13.33 17.81
N GLU A 52 -0.29 12.90 19.01
CA GLU A 52 0.99 12.21 19.23
C GLU A 52 1.01 10.83 18.57
N SER A 53 -0.06 10.04 18.75
CA SER A 53 -0.23 8.74 18.09
C SER A 53 -0.27 8.87 16.57
N LEU A 54 -0.96 9.88 16.04
CA LEU A 54 -1.05 10.12 14.59
C LEU A 54 0.30 10.50 13.99
N GLN A 55 1.09 11.33 14.67
CA GLN A 55 2.45 11.65 14.24
C GLN A 55 3.35 10.41 14.21
N LYS A 56 3.30 9.55 15.24
CA LYS A 56 4.05 8.29 15.26
C LYS A 56 3.64 7.38 14.09
N ARG A 57 2.34 7.26 13.81
CA ARG A 57 1.83 6.47 12.69
C ARG A 57 2.33 6.99 11.33
N ILE A 58 2.35 8.30 11.13
CA ILE A 58 2.89 8.92 9.92
C ILE A 58 4.39 8.63 9.79
N GLN A 59 5.16 8.75 10.87
CA GLN A 59 6.58 8.42 10.85
C GLN A 59 6.83 6.94 10.51
N THR A 60 6.08 6.02 11.11
CA THR A 60 6.18 4.59 10.78
C THR A 60 5.82 4.32 9.33
N TYR A 61 4.77 4.97 8.81
CA TYR A 61 4.40 4.88 7.40
C TYR A 61 5.55 5.33 6.48
N LEU A 62 6.17 6.48 6.77
CA LEU A 62 7.30 7.00 5.98
C LEU A 62 8.54 6.10 6.06
N GLN A 63 8.80 5.46 7.21
CA GLN A 63 9.99 4.64 7.41
C GLN A 63 9.82 3.22 6.85
N SER A 64 8.63 2.62 6.99
CA SER A 64 8.43 1.20 6.71
C SER A 64 7.56 0.95 5.47
N THR A 65 6.56 1.78 5.21
CA THR A 65 5.61 1.55 4.11
C THR A 65 6.02 2.30 2.84
N ARG A 66 6.54 3.53 2.94
CA ARG A 66 6.99 4.31 1.79
C ARG A 66 8.05 3.59 0.93
N PRO A 67 9.06 2.90 1.49
CA PRO A 67 10.02 2.16 0.68
C PRO A 67 9.39 1.05 -0.18
N ILE A 68 8.29 0.44 0.29
CA ILE A 68 7.53 -0.57 -0.45
C ILE A 68 6.86 0.08 -1.66
N ILE A 69 6.28 1.27 -1.48
CA ILE A 69 5.69 2.06 -2.57
C ILE A 69 6.78 2.44 -3.58
N ASP A 70 7.91 2.98 -3.12
CA ASP A 70 9.02 3.36 -4.00
C ASP A 70 9.57 2.17 -4.82
N GLN A 71 9.57 0.96 -4.23
CA GLN A 71 9.94 -0.27 -4.94
C GLN A 71 8.96 -0.60 -6.08
N HIS A 72 7.65 -0.49 -5.83
CA HIS A 72 6.63 -0.77 -6.86
C HIS A 72 6.54 0.37 -7.89
N GLU A 73 6.86 1.60 -7.49
CA GLU A 73 6.91 2.77 -8.37
C GLU A 73 8.02 2.61 -9.42
N LYS A 74 9.20 2.13 -9.01
CA LYS A 74 10.28 1.75 -9.93
C LYS A 74 9.90 0.63 -10.91
N GLN A 75 8.91 -0.19 -10.56
CA GLN A 75 8.38 -1.25 -11.43
C GLN A 75 7.26 -0.75 -12.35
N GLY A 76 6.87 0.53 -12.27
CA GLY A 76 5.74 1.10 -13.02
C GLY A 76 4.38 0.56 -12.56
N LYS A 77 4.30 0.00 -11.35
CA LYS A 77 3.11 -0.66 -10.82
C LYS A 77 2.31 0.21 -9.84
N VAL A 78 2.62 1.48 -9.67
CA VAL A 78 1.92 2.37 -8.73
C VAL A 78 0.97 3.28 -9.48
N GLN A 79 -0.30 3.24 -9.11
CA GLN A 79 -1.33 4.16 -9.57
C GLN A 79 -1.68 5.11 -8.42
N THR A 80 -1.29 6.37 -8.56
CA THR A 80 -1.46 7.38 -7.50
C THR A 80 -2.78 8.14 -7.70
N VAL A 81 -3.54 8.29 -6.62
CA VAL A 81 -4.78 9.09 -6.55
C VAL A 81 -4.59 10.19 -5.52
N ASP A 82 -4.82 11.43 -5.92
CA ASP A 82 -4.89 12.55 -4.97
C ASP A 82 -6.15 12.42 -4.10
N ALA A 83 -5.95 12.04 -2.85
CA ALA A 83 -6.96 11.82 -1.83
C ALA A 83 -7.25 13.06 -0.97
N SER A 84 -6.66 14.22 -1.29
CA SER A 84 -6.96 15.48 -0.60
C SER A 84 -8.32 16.06 -0.98
N ARG A 85 -8.85 15.69 -2.15
CA ARG A 85 -10.15 16.10 -2.70
C ARG A 85 -11.34 15.44 -1.98
N ASN A 86 -12.55 15.81 -2.41
CA ASN A 86 -13.77 15.22 -1.88
C ASN A 86 -13.90 13.73 -2.27
N VAL A 87 -14.77 13.00 -1.56
CA VAL A 87 -14.92 11.55 -1.72
C VAL A 87 -15.41 11.16 -3.12
N ASP A 88 -16.29 11.97 -3.72
CA ASP A 88 -16.89 11.65 -5.02
C ASP A 88 -15.86 11.76 -6.14
N GLU A 89 -15.02 12.80 -6.12
CA GLU A 89 -13.91 12.99 -7.08
C GLU A 89 -12.87 11.88 -6.94
N VAL A 90 -12.49 11.53 -5.71
CA VAL A 90 -11.55 10.44 -5.44
C VAL A 90 -12.13 9.11 -5.95
N PHE A 91 -13.42 8.87 -5.73
CA PHE A 91 -14.08 7.64 -6.18
C PHE A 91 -14.12 7.54 -7.71
N VAL A 92 -14.38 8.64 -8.41
CA VAL A 92 -14.33 8.68 -9.88
C VAL A 92 -12.95 8.28 -10.39
N ASP A 93 -11.88 8.81 -9.81
CA ASP A 93 -10.51 8.50 -10.25
C ASP A 93 -10.12 7.05 -9.97
N VAL A 94 -10.51 6.53 -8.79
CA VAL A 94 -10.33 5.11 -8.46
C VAL A 94 -11.06 4.22 -9.47
N LYS A 95 -12.28 4.58 -9.84
CA LYS A 95 -13.05 3.82 -10.84
C LYS A 95 -12.34 3.81 -12.20
N VAL A 96 -11.84 4.96 -12.66
CA VAL A 96 -11.09 5.04 -13.92
C VAL A 96 -9.85 4.14 -13.90
N ILE A 97 -9.13 4.08 -12.78
CA ILE A 97 -7.95 3.22 -12.63
C ILE A 97 -8.35 1.74 -12.63
N LEU A 98 -9.38 1.37 -11.87
CA LEU A 98 -9.85 -0.01 -11.79
C LEU A 98 -10.42 -0.51 -13.12
N ASP A 99 -11.16 0.32 -13.85
CA ASP A 99 -11.71 0.00 -15.17
C ASP A 99 -10.60 -0.15 -16.25
N LYS A 100 -9.43 0.47 -16.03
CA LYS A 100 -8.29 0.38 -16.95
C LYS A 100 -7.41 -0.84 -16.68
N GLU A 101 -7.21 -1.20 -15.42
CA GLU A 101 -6.29 -2.26 -14.99
C GLU A 101 -6.99 -3.61 -14.69
N GLY A 102 -8.31 -3.61 -14.55
CA GLY A 102 -9.17 -4.80 -14.35
C GLY A 102 -9.72 -5.36 -15.65
#